data_AF-A0A7V2CNH4-F1
#
_entry.id   AF-A0A7V2CNH4-F1
#
_cell.length_a   1.000
_cell.length_b   1.000
_cell.length_c   1.000
_cell.angle_alpha   90.00
_cell.angle_beta   90.00
_cell.angle_gamma   90.00
#
_symmetry.space_group_name_H-M   'P 1'
#
loop_
_entity.id
_entity.type
_entity.pdbx_description
1 polymer ?
#
loop_
_entity_poly.entity_id
_entity_poly.type
_entity_poly.pdbx_seq_one_letter_code
_entity_poly.pdbx_strand_id
1 'polypeptide(L)'
;MRDGNHAPAGRLAGQVEVELRELRHPLHIHRPLTERCRTTAPQPIELSALAAMLHSFYTGVENIFKRVAVEIDGAPPTGESWHRGLLDAIGRPHRADLRPSPTGPTSAC
;
A
#
# COMPACT_ATOMS: atom_id res chain seq x y z
N MET A 1 -27.98 21.54 12.73
CA MET A 1 -27.15 21.50 11.51
C MET A 1 -26.15 20.38 11.74
N ARG A 2 -26.17 19.33 10.91
CA ARG A 2 -25.63 18.00 11.25
C ARG A 2 -24.11 17.96 11.17
N ASP A 3 -23.46 17.74 12.31
CA ASP A 3 -22.10 17.20 12.37
C ASP A 3 -22.16 15.71 12.04
N GLY A 4 -22.13 15.42 10.74
CA GLY A 4 -22.06 14.06 10.21
C GLY A 4 -20.65 13.53 10.35
N ASN A 5 -20.39 12.85 11.47
CA ASN A 5 -19.24 11.98 11.69
C ASN A 5 -19.09 11.00 10.50
N HIS A 6 -18.31 11.35 9.49
CA HIS A 6 -17.88 10.45 8.43
C HIS A 6 -16.93 9.44 9.07
N ALA A 7 -17.39 8.20 9.21
CA ALA A 7 -16.68 7.10 9.83
C ALA A 7 -15.24 6.96 9.29
N PRO A 8 -14.25 6.52 10.11
CA PRO A 8 -12.86 6.29 9.70
C PRO A 8 -12.71 5.50 8.39
N ALA A 9 -13.60 4.52 8.19
CA ALA A 9 -13.67 3.71 6.97
C ALA A 9 -13.93 4.50 5.67
N GLY A 10 -14.69 5.60 5.72
CA GLY A 10 -15.01 6.41 4.54
C GLY A 10 -13.84 7.24 4.02
N ARG A 11 -12.96 7.70 4.92
CA ARG A 11 -11.71 8.39 4.52
C ARG A 11 -10.71 7.40 3.93
N LEU A 12 -10.53 6.23 4.56
CA LEU A 12 -9.64 5.19 4.03
C LEU A 12 -10.06 4.76 2.61
N ALA A 13 -11.36 4.55 2.37
CA ALA A 13 -11.87 4.17 1.06
C ALA A 13 -11.53 5.21 -0.03
N GLY A 14 -11.75 6.50 0.24
CA GLY A 14 -11.40 7.57 -0.71
C GLY A 14 -9.89 7.68 -0.95
N GLN A 15 -9.06 7.49 0.08
CA GLN A 15 -7.60 7.46 -0.07
C GLN A 15 -7.12 6.27 -0.91
N VAL A 16 -7.70 5.08 -0.69
CA VAL A 16 -7.38 3.87 -1.47
C VAL A 16 -7.79 4.03 -2.93
N GLU A 17 -8.95 4.65 -3.21
CA GLU A 17 -9.40 4.93 -4.58
C GLU A 17 -8.44 5.85 -5.35
N VAL A 18 -7.91 6.88 -4.69
CA VAL A 18 -6.90 7.77 -5.29
C VAL A 18 -5.64 6.98 -5.64
N GLU A 19 -5.11 6.18 -4.72
CA GLU A 19 -3.90 5.38 -4.96
C GLU A 19 -4.13 4.31 -6.04
N LEU A 20 -5.30 3.68 -6.09
CA LEU A 20 -5.68 2.75 -7.17
C LEU A 20 -5.73 3.43 -8.54
N ARG A 21 -6.12 4.71 -8.59
CA ARG A 21 -6.08 5.49 -9.84
C ARG A 21 -4.64 5.78 -10.27
N GLU A 22 -3.77 6.15 -9.33
CA GLU A 22 -2.34 6.35 -9.60
C GLU A 22 -1.66 5.05 -10.05
N LEU A 23 -2.03 3.89 -9.50
CA LEU A 23 -1.53 2.58 -9.92
C LEU A 23 -1.91 2.19 -11.35
N ARG A 24 -3.09 2.61 -11.82
CA ARG A 24 -3.56 2.28 -13.18
C ARG A 24 -2.84 3.08 -14.25
N HIS A 25 -2.31 4.25 -13.92
CA HIS A 25 -1.74 5.18 -14.89
C HIS A 25 -0.43 4.67 -15.54
N PRO A 26 0.60 4.21 -14.79
CA PRO A 26 1.83 3.65 -15.35
C PRO A 26 1.56 2.45 -16.27
N LEU A 27 0.67 1.54 -15.86
CA LEU A 27 0.28 0.37 -16.65
C LEU A 27 -0.40 0.77 -17.96
N HIS A 28 -1.23 1.81 -17.94
CA HIS A 28 -1.89 2.31 -19.14
C HIS A 28 -0.91 2.95 -20.12
N ILE A 29 -0.01 3.82 -19.63
CA ILE A 29 1.00 4.49 -20.47
C ILE A 29 1.93 3.48 -21.14
N HIS A 30 2.35 2.46 -20.41
CA HIS A 30 3.36 1.52 -20.89
C HIS A 30 2.78 0.31 -21.62
N ARG A 31 1.45 0.13 -21.62
CA ARG A 31 0.77 -0.99 -22.32
C ARG A 31 1.28 -1.24 -23.75
N PRO A 32 1.51 -0.22 -24.61
CA PRO A 32 2.06 -0.46 -25.94
C PRO A 32 3.44 -1.11 -25.91
N LEU A 33 4.29 -0.69 -24.96
CA LEU A 33 5.62 -1.26 -24.78
C LEU A 33 5.54 -2.68 -24.21
N THR A 34 4.69 -2.90 -23.22
CA THR A 34 4.47 -4.23 -22.62
C THR A 34 3.97 -5.23 -23.65
N GLU A 35 3.04 -4.84 -24.53
CA GLU A 35 2.52 -5.71 -25.59
C GLU A 35 3.57 -6.02 -26.67
N ARG A 36 4.36 -5.00 -27.09
CA ARG A 36 5.50 -5.21 -27.99
C ARG A 36 6.51 -6.20 -27.42
N CYS A 37 6.78 -6.11 -26.11
CA CYS A 37 7.75 -6.98 -25.44
C CYS A 37 7.32 -8.46 -25.34
N ARG A 38 6.06 -8.79 -25.66
CA ARG A 38 5.59 -10.18 -25.70
C ARG A 38 6.13 -10.97 -26.90
N THR A 39 6.55 -10.27 -27.95
CA THR A 39 7.02 -10.87 -29.20
C THR A 39 8.44 -10.46 -29.55
N THR A 40 8.95 -9.37 -28.97
CA THR A 40 10.28 -8.81 -29.28
C THR A 40 11.00 -8.46 -27.99
N ALA A 41 12.29 -8.79 -27.89
CA ALA A 41 13.07 -8.41 -26.71
C ALA A 41 13.22 -6.88 -26.61
N PRO A 42 13.00 -6.26 -25.44
CA PRO A 42 13.16 -4.82 -25.27
C PRO A 42 14.61 -4.39 -25.47
N GLN A 43 14.80 -3.23 -26.09
CA GLN A 43 16.09 -2.54 -26.10
C GLN A 43 16.45 -2.04 -24.69
N PRO A 44 17.72 -1.74 -24.39
CA PRO A 44 18.12 -1.29 -23.05
C PRO A 44 17.32 -0.10 -22.51
N ILE A 45 16.96 0.86 -23.37
CA ILE A 45 16.12 2.01 -22.97
C ILE A 45 14.67 1.60 -22.66
N GLU A 46 14.13 0.64 -23.41
CA GLU A 46 12.80 0.08 -23.20
C GLU A 46 12.77 -0.76 -21.91
N LEU A 47 13.84 -1.50 -21.62
CA LEU A 47 14.00 -2.25 -20.38
C LEU A 47 14.01 -1.32 -19.17
N SER A 48 14.72 -0.20 -19.24
CA SER A 48 14.72 0.83 -18.19
C SER A 48 13.33 1.44 -17.98
N ALA A 49 12.58 1.71 -19.06
CA ALA A 49 11.21 2.20 -18.97
C ALA A 49 10.27 1.17 -18.30
N LEU A 50 10.38 -0.11 -18.65
CA LEU A 50 9.61 -1.19 -18.01
C LEU A 50 9.99 -1.36 -16.53
N ALA A 51 11.27 -1.25 -16.19
CA ALA A 51 11.73 -1.31 -14.80
C ALA A 51 11.17 -0.14 -13.97
N ALA A 52 11.20 1.08 -14.51
CA ALA A 52 10.62 2.25 -13.87
C ALA A 52 9.10 2.12 -13.69
N MET A 53 8.39 1.63 -14.71
CA MET A 53 6.95 1.34 -14.62
C MET A 53 6.65 0.34 -13.49
N LEU A 54 7.37 -0.78 -13.43
CA LEU A 54 7.20 -1.79 -12.38
C LEU A 54 7.48 -1.22 -10.99
N HIS A 55 8.56 -0.44 -10.86
CA HIS A 55 8.91 0.20 -9.60
C HIS A 55 7.80 1.14 -9.12
N SER A 56 7.28 2.01 -9.99
CA SER A 56 6.17 2.91 -9.65
C SER A 56 4.90 2.15 -9.25
N PHE A 57 4.61 1.03 -9.91
CA PHE A 57 3.48 0.17 -9.54
C PHE A 57 3.67 -0.44 -8.14
N TYR A 58 4.83 -1.03 -7.85
CA TYR A 58 5.09 -1.60 -6.52
C TYR A 58 5.03 -0.55 -5.41
N THR A 59 5.60 0.64 -5.64
CA THR A 59 5.57 1.75 -4.68
C THR A 59 4.14 2.18 -4.35
N GLY A 60 3.24 2.26 -5.33
CA GLY A 60 1.83 2.58 -5.08
C GLY A 60 1.12 1.52 -4.23
N VAL A 61 1.40 0.23 -4.47
CA VAL A 61 0.84 -0.88 -3.67
C VAL A 61 1.33 -0.78 -2.22
N GLU A 62 2.62 -0.53 -2.01
CA GLU A 62 3.17 -0.35 -0.67
C GLU A 62 2.56 0.84 0.07
N ASN A 63 2.28 1.94 -0.64
CA ASN A 63 1.63 3.10 -0.03
C ASN A 63 0.20 2.79 0.43
N ILE A 64 -0.57 2.03 -0.36
CA ILE A 64 -1.88 1.52 0.06
C ILE A 64 -1.74 0.70 1.33
N PHE A 65 -0.81 -0.23 1.34
CA PHE A 65 -0.57 -1.13 2.46
C PHE A 65 -0.15 -0.40 3.73
N LYS A 66 0.74 0.59 3.65
CA LYS A 66 1.12 1.44 4.79
C LYS A 66 -0.10 2.15 5.39
N ARG A 67 -0.97 2.68 4.54
CA ARG A 67 -2.19 3.39 4.98
C ARG A 67 -3.14 2.43 5.69
N VAL A 68 -3.33 1.23 5.15
CA VAL A 68 -4.13 0.17 5.80
C VAL A 68 -3.54 -0.20 7.17
N ALA A 69 -2.22 -0.40 7.26
CA ALA A 69 -1.55 -0.73 8.52
C ALA A 69 -1.66 0.40 9.56
N VAL A 70 -1.57 1.67 9.15
CA VAL A 70 -1.79 2.80 10.05
C VAL A 70 -3.22 2.83 10.58
N GLU A 71 -4.22 2.58 9.74
CA GLU A 71 -5.62 2.61 10.16
C GLU A 71 -5.99 1.44 11.08
N ILE A 72 -5.44 0.24 10.82
CA ILE A 72 -5.77 -0.98 11.57
C ILE A 72 -4.91 -1.13 12.83
N ASP A 73 -3.59 -0.94 12.73
CA ASP A 73 -2.61 -1.24 13.77
C ASP A 73 -2.03 0.03 14.43
N GLY A 74 -2.38 1.22 13.94
CA GLY A 74 -1.95 2.52 14.47
C GLY A 74 -0.57 2.99 13.99
N ALA A 75 0.24 2.10 13.40
CA ALA A 75 1.55 2.42 12.82
C ALA A 75 1.98 1.36 11.80
N PRO A 76 2.77 1.71 10.76
CA PRO A 76 3.37 0.72 9.89
C PRO A 76 4.53 0.00 10.60
N PRO A 77 4.94 -1.20 10.12
CA PRO A 77 6.15 -1.87 10.59
C PRO A 77 7.39 -0.98 10.39
N THR A 78 8.39 -1.15 11.26
CA THR A 78 9.65 -0.40 11.23
C THR A 78 10.86 -1.34 11.10
N GLY A 79 12.03 -0.80 10.74
CA GLY A 79 13.29 -1.56 10.57
C GLY A 79 13.62 -1.88 9.11
N GLU A 80 14.81 -2.41 8.81
CA GLU A 80 15.36 -2.53 7.45
C GLU A 80 14.54 -3.44 6.51
N SER A 81 13.77 -4.37 7.06
CA SER A 81 12.89 -5.30 6.33
C SER A 81 11.40 -4.96 6.47
N TRP A 82 11.08 -3.71 6.83
CA TRP A 82 9.71 -3.27 7.10
C TRP A 82 8.73 -3.56 5.95
N HIS A 83 9.21 -3.48 4.70
CA HIS A 83 8.43 -3.80 3.50
C HIS A 83 7.86 -5.22 3.53
N ARG A 84 8.66 -6.22 3.93
CA ARG A 84 8.21 -7.62 4.08
C ARG A 84 7.22 -7.77 5.24
N GLY A 85 7.53 -7.15 6.37
CA GLY A 85 6.66 -7.16 7.54
C GLY A 85 5.27 -6.59 7.23
N LEU A 86 5.20 -5.59 6.35
CA LEU A 86 3.95 -4.98 5.91
C LEU A 86 3.10 -5.94 5.06
N LEU A 87 3.73 -6.65 4.11
CA LEU A 87 3.04 -7.66 3.30
C LEU A 87 2.52 -8.82 4.15
N ASP A 88 3.34 -9.29 5.09
CA ASP A 88 2.95 -10.36 6.02
C ASP A 88 1.82 -9.94 6.97
N ALA A 89 1.78 -8.67 7.40
CA ALA A 89 0.74 -8.17 8.28
C ALA A 89 -0.62 -8.14 7.58
N ILE A 90 -0.66 -7.70 6.32
CA ILE A 90 -1.89 -7.59 5.53
C ILE A 90 -2.41 -8.96 5.07
N GLY A 91 -1.52 -9.94 4.88
CA GLY A 91 -1.91 -11.31 4.54
C GLY A 91 -2.50 -12.11 5.71
N ARG A 92 -2.38 -11.62 6.96
CA ARG A 92 -2.92 -12.31 8.14
C ARG A 92 -4.39 -11.96 8.35
N PRO A 93 -5.25 -12.95 8.67
CA PRO A 93 -6.63 -12.67 9.03
C PRO A 93 -6.68 -11.82 10.30
N HIS A 94 -7.35 -10.67 10.24
CA HIS A 94 -7.53 -9.79 11.38
C HIS A 94 -8.48 -10.44 12.39
N ARG A 95 -7.91 -11.05 13.45
CA ARG A 95 -8.68 -11.57 14.58
C ARG A 95 -8.85 -10.45 15.60
N ALA A 96 -10.05 -9.88 15.67
CA ALA A 96 -10.42 -8.85 16.63
C ALA A 96 -10.29 -9.31 18.10
N ASP A 97 -10.20 -10.61 18.33
CA ASP A 97 -10.44 -11.23 19.64
C ASP A 97 -9.18 -11.43 20.50
N LEU A 98 -7.99 -11.06 20.01
CA LEU A 98 -6.71 -11.48 20.59
C LEU A 98 -5.77 -10.37 21.08
N ARG A 99 -6.24 -9.11 21.21
CA ARG A 99 -5.36 -8.05 21.74
C ARG A 99 -5.52 -7.91 23.27
N PRO A 100 -4.54 -8.32 24.10
CA PRO A 100 -4.42 -7.72 25.42
C PRO A 100 -4.09 -6.24 25.19
N SER A 101 -4.87 -5.36 25.85
CA SER A 101 -4.68 -3.91 25.84
C SER A 101 -3.19 -3.55 25.96
N PRO A 102 -2.70 -2.51 25.28
CA PRO A 102 -1.38 -1.97 25.57
C PRO A 102 -1.42 -1.36 26.98
N THR A 103 -1.22 -2.17 28.00
CA THR A 103 -0.83 -1.70 29.33
C THR A 103 0.61 -1.23 29.21
N GLY A 104 0.79 0.01 28.77
CA GLY A 104 1.97 0.77 29.15
C GLY A 104 1.92 0.96 30.67
N PRO A 105 3.02 0.73 31.40
CA PRO A 105 3.02 0.91 32.84
C PRO A 105 2.74 2.37 33.20
N THR A 106 1.80 2.52 34.11
CA THR A 106 1.46 3.71 34.89
C THR A 106 2.73 4.32 35.48
N SER A 107 2.97 5.61 35.24
CA SER A 107 3.79 6.40 36.16
C SER A 107 3.06 6.46 37.50
N ALA A 108 3.63 5.87 38.56
CA ALA A 108 3.35 6.26 39.94
C ALA A 108 4.40 5.70 40.91
N CYS A 109 5.10 6.65 41.56
CA CYS A 109 5.96 6.57 42.74
C CYS A 109 7.35 5.90 42.62
#